data_AF-A0A4V6DXV4-F1
#
_entry.id   AF-A0A4V6DXV4-F1
#
_cell.length_a   1.000
_cell.length_b   1.000
_cell.length_c   1.000
_cell.angle_alpha   90.00
_cell.angle_beta   90.00
_cell.angle_gamma   90.00
#
_symmetry.space_group_name_H-M   'P 1'
#
loop_
_entity.id
_entity.type
_entity.pdbx_description
1 polymer ?
#
loop_
_entity_poly.entity_id
_entity_poly.type
_entity_poly.pdbx_seq_one_letter_code
_entity_poly.pdbx_strand_id
1 'polypeptide(L)' 'MPKVSVEIPQELLDDLDEHVGDEGKFVNRSDAVRASIRKTLDMLDEIDRRHGRAETDEVE' A
#
# COMPACT_ATOMS: atom_id res chain seq x y z
N MET A 1 -2.27 11.84 -11.01
CA MET A 1 -2.20 10.49 -10.42
C MET A 1 -2.81 9.51 -11.42
N PRO A 2 -2.09 8.46 -11.84
CA PRO A 2 -2.69 7.40 -12.63
C PRO A 2 -3.81 6.74 -11.84
N LYS A 3 -4.88 6.32 -12.52
CA LYS A 3 -5.99 5.60 -11.91
C LYS A 3 -5.77 4.11 -12.10
N VAL A 4 -6.05 3.33 -11.07
CA VAL A 4 -6.03 1.86 -11.11
C VAL A 4 -7.43 1.37 -10.75
N SER A 5 -7.92 0.38 -11.48
CA SER A 5 -9.17 -0.33 -11.20
C SER A 5 -8.82 -1.76 -10.82
N VAL A 6 -9.36 -2.25 -9.71
CA VAL A 6 -9.12 -3.61 -9.21
C VAL A 6 -10.44 -4.20 -8.73
N GLU A 7 -10.57 -5.51 -8.87
CA GLU A 7 -11.67 -6.28 -8.28
C GLU A 7 -11.22 -6.80 -6.91
N ILE A 8 -12.04 -6.61 -5.89
CA ILE A 8 -11.78 -7.05 -4.52
C ILE A 8 -13.00 -7.76 -3.95
N PRO A 9 -12.81 -8.84 -3.17
CA PRO A 9 -13.88 -9.43 -2.36
C PRO A 9 -14.54 -8.39 -1.46
N GLN A 10 -15.86 -8.48 -1.32
CA GLN A 10 -16.65 -7.53 -0.51
C GLN A 10 -16.18 -7.53 0.95
N GLU A 11 -15.91 -8.71 1.51
CA GLU A 11 -15.39 -8.86 2.88
C GLU A 11 -14.11 -8.05 3.13
N LEU A 12 -13.18 -8.01 2.17
CA LEU A 12 -11.95 -7.22 2.29
C LEU A 12 -12.21 -5.71 2.15
N LEU A 13 -13.22 -5.33 1.37
CA LEU A 13 -13.64 -3.94 1.28
C LEU A 13 -14.27 -3.47 2.60
N ASP A 14 -15.11 -4.30 3.20
CA ASP A 14 -15.77 -4.01 4.48
C ASP A 14 -14.72 -3.87 5.60
N ASP A 15 -13.74 -4.79 5.67
CA ASP A 15 -12.62 -4.71 6.62
C ASP A 15 -11.78 -3.43 6.41
N LEU A 16 -11.55 -3.04 5.16
CA LEU A 16 -10.84 -1.81 4.85
C LEU A 16 -11.63 -0.57 5.31
N ASP A 17 -12.94 -0.58 5.11
CA ASP A 17 -13.83 0.52 5.45
C ASP A 17 -13.95 0.73 6.96
N GLU A 18 -13.83 -0.31 7.79
CA GLU A 18 -13.72 -0.17 9.25
C GLU A 18 -12.53 0.71 9.67
N HIS A 19 -11.51 0.82 8.82
CA HIS A 19 -10.31 1.63 9.06
C HIS A 19 -10.33 3.00 8.38
N VAL A 20 -11.42 3.38 7.70
CA VAL A 20 -11.54 4.63 6.94
C VAL A 20 -12.55 5.58 7.60
N GLY A 21 -12.20 6.86 7.73
CA GLY A 21 -13.07 7.90 8.26
C GLY A 21 -12.42 8.70 9.39
N ASP A 22 -13.20 9.54 10.06
CA ASP A 22 -12.69 10.50 11.06
C ASP A 22 -12.05 9.83 12.28
N GLU A 23 -12.53 8.65 12.67
CA GLU A 23 -11.96 7.82 13.74
C GLU A 23 -11.06 6.69 13.22
N GLY A 24 -10.91 6.61 11.89
CA GLY A 24 -10.14 5.60 11.19
C GLY A 24 -8.66 5.96 11.04
N LYS A 25 -7.87 5.00 10.57
CA LYS A 25 -6.43 5.19 10.28
C LYS A 25 -6.21 5.95 8.96
N PHE A 26 -7.23 6.02 8.12
CA PHE A 26 -7.13 6.56 6.77
C PHE A 26 -8.25 7.55 6.48
N VAL A 27 -7.93 8.61 5.73
CA VAL A 27 -8.90 9.67 5.40
C VAL A 27 -9.94 9.18 4.37
N ASN A 28 -9.54 8.30 3.46
CA ASN A 28 -10.42 7.69 2.46
C ASN A 28 -9.85 6.36 1.96
N ARG A 29 -10.66 5.58 1.25
CA ARG A 29 -10.25 4.28 0.67
C ARG A 29 -9.00 4.39 -0.20
N SER A 30 -8.90 5.44 -1.02
CA SER A 30 -7.72 5.62 -1.89
C SER A 30 -6.46 5.88 -1.06
N ASP A 31 -6.60 6.55 0.08
CA ASP A 31 -5.51 6.78 1.03
C ASP A 31 -5.06 5.48 1.70
N ALA A 32 -6.03 4.67 2.15
CA ALA A 32 -5.77 3.35 2.71
C ALA A 32 -5.03 2.44 1.74
N VAL A 33 -5.46 2.39 0.46
CA VAL A 33 -4.81 1.59 -0.58
C VAL A 33 -3.39 2.09 -0.86
N ARG A 34 -3.20 3.41 -1.03
CA ARG A 34 -1.86 3.99 -1.26
C ARG A 34 -0.90 3.71 -0.11
N ALA A 35 -1.34 3.91 1.13
CA ALA A 35 -0.52 3.67 2.31
C ALA A 35 -0.15 2.18 2.43
N SER A 36 -1.09 1.28 2.13
CA SER A 36 -0.86 -0.17 2.16
C SER A 36 0.16 -0.62 1.11
N ILE A 37 0.07 -0.09 -0.11
CA ILE A 37 1.04 -0.36 -1.18
C ILE A 37 2.42 0.16 -0.76
N ARG A 38 2.52 1.42 -0.28
CA ARG A 38 3.79 2.00 0.15
C ARG A 38 4.45 1.18 1.26
N LYS A 39 3.68 0.83 2.29
CA LYS A 39 4.17 -0.02 3.39
C LYS A 39 4.66 -1.38 2.90
N THR A 40 3.96 -1.99 1.94
CA THR A 40 4.37 -3.27 1.35
C THR A 40 5.69 -3.15 0.61
N LEU A 41 5.83 -2.11 -0.22
CA LEU A 41 7.07 -1.86 -0.95
C LEU A 41 8.23 -1.55 0.01
N ASP A 42 8.01 -0.75 1.05
CA ASP A 42 9.06 -0.44 2.05
C ASP A 42 9.55 -1.71 2.77
N MET A 43 8.65 -2.65 3.05
CA MET A 43 9.01 -3.95 3.63
C MET A 43 9.84 -4.79 2.65
N LEU A 44 9.48 -4.81 1.37
CA LEU A 44 10.23 -5.52 0.34
C LEU A 44 11.64 -4.91 0.17
N ASP A 45 11.73 -3.59 0.11
CA ASP A 45 13.01 -2.85 0.03
C ASP A 45 13.91 -3.13 1.25
N GLU A 46 13.33 -3.27 2.44
CA GLU A 46 14.07 -3.68 3.63
C GLU A 46 14.59 -5.12 3.54
N ILE A 47 13.76 -6.04 3.05
CA ILE A 47 14.13 -7.45 2.84
C ILE A 47 15.27 -7.53 1.82
N ASP A 48 15.16 -6.85 0.69
CA ASP A 48 16.18 -6.88 -0.38
C ASP A 48 17.51 -6.31 0.10
N ARG A 49 17.51 -5.24 0.90
CA ARG A 49 18.71 -4.71 1.56
C ARG A 49 19.37 -5.74 2.49
N ARG A 50 18.58 -6.48 3.28
CA ARG A 50 19.11 -7.52 4.18
C ARG A 50 19.71 -8.71 3.43
N HIS A 51 19.15 -9.05 2.27
CA HIS A 51 19.63 -10.16 1.44
C HIS A 51 20.71 -9.77 0.43
N GLY A 52 21.14 -8.51 0.40
CA GLY A 52 22.17 -8.01 -0.52
C GLY A 52 21.72 -7.90 -1.97
N ARG A 53 20.40 -7.82 -2.23
CA ARG A 53 19.80 -7.68 -3.57
C ARG A 53 19.52 -6.22 -3.98
N ALA A 54 20.04 -5.25 -3.23
CA ALA A 54 19.89 -3.84 -3.58
C ALA A 54 20.72 -3.49 -4.82
N GLU A 55 20.29 -3.94 -5.99
CA GLU A 55 20.80 -3.51 -7.28
C GLU A 55 20.08 -2.21 -7.68
N THR A 56 20.80 -1.10 -7.51
CA THR A 56 20.73 0.15 -8.29
C THR A 56 19.39 0.54 -8.91
N ASP A 57 18.48 1.10 -8.11
CA ASP A 57 17.45 2.02 -8.63
C ASP A 57 17.98 3.45 -8.58
N GLU A 58 19.02 3.72 -9.38
CA GLU A 58 19.26 5.06 -9.92
C GLU A 58 18.26 5.25 -11.05
N VAL A 59 17.03 5.64 -10.70
CA VAL A 59 16.05 6.13 -11.68
C VAL A 59 16.39 7.59 -12.01
N GLU A 60 16.98 7.81 -13.19
CA GLU A 60 17.09 9.12 -13.87
C GLU A 60 15.72 9.76 -14.14
#